data_AF-K1SE81-F1
#
_entry.id   AF-K1SE81-F1
#
_cell.length_a   1.000
_cell.length_b   1.000
_cell.length_c   1.000
_cell.angle_alpha   90.00
_cell.angle_beta   90.00
_cell.angle_gamma   90.00
#
_symmetry.space_group_name_H-M   'P 1'
#
loop_
_entity.id
_entity.type
_entity.pdbx_description
1 polymer ?
#
loop_
_entity_poly.entity_id
_entity_poly.type
_entity_poly.pdbx_seq_one_letter_code
_entity_poly.pdbx_strand_id
1 'polypeptide(L)'
;LNVNGKVDKRKLPEIKAESSKKKNSAPRELTFLEKKISAIIEKIIGHSDFDISENLINAGMTSLSVIKLAVELNKVFGFEAQVKKMMKGCSVLSIEDELQEFMFSGTANPQTVQKRRKERTQGSLSPFTKAQLGVYIDCMKNPYSTLYNIPSILTFSKSVDAQKLAD
;
A
#
# COMPACT_ATOMS: atom_id res chain seq x y z
N LEU A 1 -37.89 -10.82 2.61
CA LEU A 1 -37.91 -10.41 1.19
C LEU A 1 -38.85 -9.21 1.07
N ASN A 2 -38.61 -8.28 0.13
CA ASN A 2 -39.54 -7.19 -0.17
C ASN A 2 -40.67 -7.69 -1.08
N VAL A 3 -41.63 -6.82 -1.41
CA VAL A 3 -42.78 -7.16 -2.27
C VAL A 3 -42.40 -7.68 -3.66
N ASN A 4 -41.18 -7.41 -4.10
CA ASN A 4 -40.63 -7.87 -5.38
C ASN A 4 -39.79 -9.15 -5.23
N GLY A 5 -39.86 -9.85 -4.09
CA GLY A 5 -39.09 -11.07 -3.84
C GLY A 5 -37.58 -10.87 -3.71
N LYS A 6 -37.08 -9.63 -3.59
CA LYS A 6 -35.65 -9.34 -3.34
C LYS A 6 -35.37 -9.30 -1.83
N VAL A 7 -34.13 -9.49 -1.43
CA VAL A 7 -33.72 -9.34 -0.01
C VAL A 7 -34.07 -7.93 0.47
N ASP A 8 -34.80 -7.86 1.58
CA ASP A 8 -35.20 -6.59 2.19
C ASP A 8 -34.07 -6.10 3.10
N LYS A 9 -33.17 -5.29 2.54
CA LYS A 9 -32.01 -4.76 3.25
C LYS A 9 -32.36 -3.96 4.51
N ARG A 10 -33.59 -3.42 4.61
CA ARG A 10 -34.06 -2.65 5.78
C ARG A 10 -34.49 -3.53 6.94
N LYS A 11 -34.84 -4.79 6.66
CA LYS A 11 -35.16 -5.81 7.68
C LYS A 11 -33.94 -6.62 8.11
N LEU A 12 -32.78 -6.39 7.50
CA LEU A 12 -31.55 -7.00 8.00
C LEU A 12 -31.28 -6.45 9.41
N PRO A 13 -30.90 -7.31 10.36
CA PRO A 13 -30.47 -6.85 11.68
C PRO A 13 -29.38 -5.80 11.51
N GLU A 14 -29.45 -4.71 12.28
CA GLU A 14 -28.33 -3.77 12.35
C GLU A 14 -27.10 -4.52 12.87
N ILE A 15 -26.13 -4.70 11.99
CA ILE A 15 -24.80 -5.12 12.41
C ILE A 15 -24.19 -3.90 13.08
N LYS A 16 -24.26 -3.86 14.40
CA LYS A 16 -23.34 -3.01 15.16
C LYS A 16 -21.97 -3.56 14.84
N ALA A 17 -21.19 -2.85 14.03
CA ALA A 17 -19.75 -3.04 14.04
C ALA A 17 -19.34 -2.80 15.48
N GLU A 18 -19.17 -3.86 16.26
CA GLU A 18 -18.42 -3.77 17.49
C GLU A 18 -17.05 -3.30 17.02
N SER A 19 -16.79 -2.00 17.14
CA SER A 19 -15.44 -1.44 17.02
C SER A 19 -14.53 -2.43 17.70
N SER A 20 -13.48 -2.91 17.02
CA SER A 20 -12.55 -3.91 17.52
C SER A 20 -11.87 -3.50 18.83
N LYS A 21 -12.16 -2.30 19.35
CA LYS A 21 -11.97 -1.85 20.74
C LYS A 21 -12.47 -2.80 21.84
N LYS A 22 -13.32 -3.81 21.57
CA LYS A 22 -13.71 -4.78 22.61
C LYS A 22 -13.35 -6.22 22.27
N LYS A 23 -12.37 -6.71 23.05
CA LYS A 23 -12.00 -8.10 23.38
C LYS A 23 -10.69 -8.52 22.70
N ASN A 24 -9.56 -8.23 23.34
CA ASN A 24 -8.55 -9.25 23.68
C ASN A 24 -7.27 -8.68 24.32
N SER A 25 -7.00 -7.38 24.27
CA SER A 25 -5.90 -6.78 25.02
C SER A 25 -6.43 -6.00 26.24
N ALA A 26 -5.95 -6.33 27.44
CA ALA A 26 -6.11 -5.48 28.62
C ALA A 26 -5.57 -4.07 28.27
N PRO A 27 -6.09 -2.98 28.86
CA PRO A 27 -5.63 -1.63 28.58
C PRO A 27 -4.19 -1.47 29.10
N ARG A 28 -3.22 -1.87 28.28
CA ARG A 28 -1.81 -1.58 28.47
C ARG A 28 -1.49 -0.26 27.80
N GLU A 29 -0.58 0.50 28.39
CA GLU A 29 -0.03 1.65 27.68
C GLU A 29 0.75 1.16 26.46
N LEU A 30 0.45 1.76 25.31
CA LEU A 30 1.19 1.50 24.08
C LEU A 30 2.64 1.98 24.21
N THR A 31 3.58 1.18 23.74
CA THR A 31 4.98 1.58 23.63
C THR A 31 5.13 2.75 22.64
N PHE A 32 6.27 3.41 22.67
CA PHE A 32 6.57 4.47 21.71
C PHE A 32 6.57 3.96 20.24
N LEU A 33 7.03 2.71 20.02
CA LEU A 33 7.03 2.09 18.70
C LEU A 33 5.61 1.79 18.24
N GLU A 34 4.79 1.16 19.10
CA GLU A 34 3.40 0.84 18.78
C GLU A 34 2.61 2.10 18.42
N LYS A 35 2.79 3.20 19.17
CA LYS A 35 2.15 4.50 18.87
C LYS A 35 2.55 5.02 17.49
N LYS A 36 3.84 4.96 17.14
CA LYS A 36 4.33 5.41 15.83
C LYS A 36 3.84 4.52 14.70
N ILE A 37 3.89 3.20 14.85
CA ILE A 37 3.44 2.24 13.85
C ILE A 37 1.94 2.41 13.61
N SER A 38 1.16 2.53 14.70
CA SER A 38 -0.29 2.78 14.62
C SER A 38 -0.59 4.09 13.88
N ALA A 39 0.12 5.18 14.17
CA ALA A 39 -0.06 6.45 13.46
C ALA A 39 0.23 6.35 11.95
N ILE A 40 1.23 5.54 11.55
CA ILE A 40 1.51 5.28 10.12
C ILE A 40 0.36 4.50 9.48
N ILE A 41 -0.13 3.46 10.16
CA ILE A 41 -1.24 2.63 9.69
C ILE A 41 -2.52 3.45 9.55
N GLU A 42 -2.88 4.24 10.57
CA GLU A 42 -4.03 5.14 10.57
C GLU A 42 -4.03 6.07 9.35
N LYS A 43 -2.86 6.62 9.00
CA LYS A 43 -2.71 7.46 7.81
C LYS A 43 -2.92 6.69 6.49
N ILE A 44 -2.63 5.39 6.47
CA ILE A 44 -2.75 4.54 5.28
C ILE A 44 -4.19 4.05 5.10
N ILE A 45 -4.84 3.59 6.17
CA ILE A 45 -6.21 3.01 6.11
C ILE A 45 -7.31 4.06 6.31
N GLY A 46 -7.00 5.20 6.93
CA GLY A 46 -7.92 6.33 7.11
C GLY A 46 -8.75 6.29 8.40
N HIS A 47 -8.51 5.34 9.30
CA HIS A 47 -9.15 5.27 10.63
C HIS A 47 -8.23 4.62 11.67
N SER A 48 -8.59 4.79 12.95
CA SER A 48 -7.90 4.20 14.11
C SER A 48 -8.67 3.05 14.77
N ASP A 49 -9.74 2.59 14.12
CA ASP A 49 -10.53 1.45 14.60
C ASP A 49 -9.86 0.12 14.23
N PHE A 50 -8.80 -0.23 14.97
CA PHE A 50 -8.14 -1.52 14.92
C PHE A 50 -7.43 -1.88 16.24
N ASP A 51 -7.27 -3.18 16.53
CA ASP A 51 -6.47 -3.69 17.66
C ASP A 51 -5.01 -3.89 17.21
N ILE A 52 -4.06 -3.61 18.11
CA ILE A 52 -2.62 -3.79 17.85
C ILE A 52 -2.22 -5.24 17.54
N SER A 53 -2.99 -6.20 18.05
CA SER A 53 -2.76 -7.64 17.89
C SER A 53 -3.50 -8.25 16.69
N GLU A 54 -4.48 -7.55 16.12
CA GLU A 54 -5.28 -8.10 15.03
C GLU A 54 -4.55 -8.06 13.69
N ASN A 55 -5.01 -8.92 12.78
CA ASN A 55 -4.54 -8.87 11.41
C ASN A 55 -5.13 -7.64 10.71
N LEU A 56 -4.26 -6.70 10.35
CA LEU A 56 -4.61 -5.42 9.74
C LEU A 56 -5.32 -5.55 8.38
N ILE A 57 -5.29 -6.73 7.75
CA ILE A 57 -6.14 -7.02 6.58
C ILE A 57 -7.62 -6.91 6.95
N ASN A 58 -8.00 -7.35 8.16
CA ASN A 58 -9.37 -7.21 8.68
C ASN A 58 -9.73 -5.75 8.96
N ALA A 59 -8.73 -4.92 9.29
CA ALA A 59 -8.85 -3.47 9.43
C ALA A 59 -8.79 -2.71 8.09
N GLY A 60 -8.90 -3.40 6.95
CA GLY A 60 -8.96 -2.77 5.63
C GLY A 60 -7.62 -2.60 4.92
N MET A 61 -6.52 -3.20 5.40
CA MET A 61 -5.27 -3.22 4.63
C MET A 61 -5.38 -4.10 3.39
N THR A 62 -4.87 -3.57 2.28
CA THR A 62 -4.71 -4.28 0.99
C THR A 62 -3.24 -4.49 0.67
N SER A 63 -2.94 -5.26 -0.38
CA SER A 63 -1.56 -5.43 -0.88
C SER A 63 -0.88 -4.08 -1.18
N LEU A 64 -1.61 -3.11 -1.75
CA LEU A 64 -1.06 -1.78 -2.02
C LEU A 64 -0.81 -1.00 -0.72
N SER A 65 -1.69 -1.14 0.27
CA SER A 65 -1.52 -0.54 1.60
C SER A 65 -0.29 -1.11 2.31
N VAL A 66 -0.04 -2.42 2.21
CA VAL A 66 1.17 -3.06 2.78
C VAL A 66 2.44 -2.53 2.11
N ILE A 67 2.44 -2.36 0.79
CA ILE A 67 3.59 -1.78 0.08
C ILE A 67 3.84 -0.35 0.56
N LYS A 68 2.79 0.47 0.72
CA LYS A 68 2.89 1.82 1.27
C LYS A 68 3.44 1.78 2.70
N LEU A 69 2.96 0.86 3.53
CA LEU A 69 3.42 0.69 4.91
C LEU A 69 4.91 0.34 4.96
N ALA A 70 5.37 -0.61 4.14
CA ALA A 70 6.79 -0.96 4.04
C ALA A 70 7.66 0.25 3.65
N VAL A 71 7.19 1.08 2.73
CA VAL A 71 7.87 2.32 2.33
C VAL A 71 7.92 3.34 3.49
N GLU A 72 6.82 3.53 4.22
CA GLU A 72 6.78 4.48 5.34
C GLU A 72 7.61 3.97 6.54
N LEU A 73 7.60 2.67 6.83
CA LEU A 73 8.47 2.06 7.83
C LEU A 73 9.96 2.26 7.49
N ASN A 74 10.32 2.10 6.21
CA ASN A 74 11.69 2.36 5.75
C ASN A 74 12.08 3.84 5.91
N LYS A 75 11.18 4.77 5.58
CA LYS A 75 11.44 6.22 5.76
C LYS A 75 11.63 6.61 7.22
N VAL A 76 10.80 6.08 8.12
CA VAL A 76 10.79 6.49 9.53
C VAL A 76 11.86 5.77 10.35
N PHE A 77 12.11 4.49 10.06
CA PHE A 77 12.97 3.63 10.88
C PHE A 77 14.19 3.09 10.15
N GLY A 78 14.32 3.30 8.84
CA GLY A 78 15.35 2.64 8.02
C GLY A 78 15.09 1.14 7.80
N PHE A 79 13.94 0.63 8.27
CA PHE A 79 13.59 -0.78 8.24
C PHE A 79 13.05 -1.21 6.87
N GLU A 80 13.71 -2.14 6.21
CA GLU A 80 13.26 -2.69 4.93
C GLU A 80 12.34 -3.90 5.16
N ALA A 81 11.05 -3.61 5.32
CA ALA A 81 10.05 -4.64 5.59
C ALA A 81 9.82 -5.56 4.39
N GLN A 82 9.78 -6.88 4.63
CA GLN A 82 9.45 -7.85 3.59
C GLN A 82 7.94 -7.92 3.37
N VAL A 83 7.45 -7.28 2.32
CA VAL A 83 6.01 -7.25 1.94
C VAL A 83 5.38 -8.65 1.94
N LYS A 84 6.09 -9.67 1.43
CA LYS A 84 5.61 -11.05 1.40
C LYS A 84 5.37 -11.64 2.81
N LYS A 85 6.20 -11.26 3.78
CA LYS A 85 6.07 -11.69 5.19
C LYS A 85 4.90 -10.98 5.86
N MET A 86 4.82 -9.65 5.69
CA MET A 86 3.70 -8.84 6.19
C MET A 86 2.35 -9.38 5.69
N MET A 87 2.24 -9.74 4.40
CA MET A 87 0.99 -10.29 3.83
C MET A 87 0.52 -11.61 4.49
N LYS A 88 1.37 -12.35 5.20
CA LYS A 88 1.00 -13.61 5.89
C LYS A 88 0.42 -13.40 7.29
N GLY A 89 0.59 -12.21 7.85
CA GLY A 89 0.18 -11.87 9.21
C GLY A 89 0.77 -10.52 9.56
N CYS A 90 -0.02 -9.46 9.41
CA CYS A 90 0.40 -8.08 9.63
C CYS A 90 -0.38 -7.54 10.82
N SER A 91 0.24 -7.44 11.99
CA SER A 91 -0.28 -6.74 13.16
C SER A 91 0.72 -5.69 13.64
N VAL A 92 0.27 -4.71 14.43
CA VAL A 92 1.17 -3.71 15.01
C VAL A 92 2.26 -4.39 15.84
N LEU A 93 1.87 -5.40 16.64
CA LEU A 93 2.80 -6.20 17.44
C LEU A 93 3.85 -6.92 16.59
N SER A 94 3.42 -7.59 15.51
CA SER A 94 4.36 -8.30 14.64
C SER A 94 5.38 -7.37 13.97
N ILE A 95 4.96 -6.14 13.66
CA ILE A 95 5.85 -5.12 13.08
C ILE A 95 6.80 -4.57 14.14
N GLU A 96 6.30 -4.37 15.37
CA GLU A 96 7.14 -3.94 16.49
C GLU A 96 8.23 -4.97 16.78
N ASP A 97 7.89 -6.26 16.86
CA ASP A 97 8.85 -7.34 17.12
C ASP A 97 9.96 -7.35 16.05
N GLU A 98 9.59 -7.27 14.76
CA GLU A 98 10.56 -7.22 13.66
C GLU A 98 11.45 -5.96 13.70
N LEU A 99 10.88 -4.82 14.08
CA LEU A 99 11.64 -3.57 14.25
C LEU A 99 12.61 -3.65 15.43
N GLN A 100 12.18 -4.24 16.54
CA GLN A 100 13.04 -4.46 17.70
C GLN A 100 14.20 -5.38 17.34
N GLU A 101 13.93 -6.54 16.74
CA GLU A 101 14.96 -7.45 16.23
C GLU A 101 15.95 -6.75 15.29
N PHE A 102 15.43 -5.94 14.35
CA PHE A 102 16.24 -5.14 13.45
C PHE A 102 17.16 -4.17 14.21
N MET A 103 16.64 -3.45 15.20
CA MET A 103 17.43 -2.52 16.01
C MET A 103 18.51 -3.23 16.85
N PHE A 104 18.20 -4.39 17.42
CA PHE A 104 19.17 -5.19 18.21
C PHE A 104 20.24 -5.84 17.34
N SER A 105 19.94 -6.18 16.09
CA SER A 105 20.88 -6.84 15.18
C SER A 105 22.06 -5.96 14.75
N GLY A 106 22.08 -4.66 15.10
CA GLY A 106 23.15 -3.72 14.72
C GLY A 106 23.22 -3.45 13.21
N THR A 107 22.29 -4.01 12.42
CA THR A 107 22.19 -3.82 10.97
C THR A 107 21.39 -2.57 10.61
N ALA A 108 21.11 -1.71 11.59
CA ALA A 108 20.60 -0.34 11.42
C ALA A 108 21.63 0.49 10.64
N ASN A 109 21.78 0.19 9.36
CA ASN A 109 22.57 0.92 8.43
C ASN A 109 21.65 2.01 7.88
N PRO A 110 21.85 3.29 8.22
CA PRO A 110 20.99 4.38 7.75
C PRO A 110 21.09 4.62 6.23
N GLN A 111 21.76 3.74 5.47
CA GLN A 111 22.17 3.98 4.10
C GLN A 111 21.25 3.41 3.01
N THR A 112 20.20 2.62 3.31
CA THR A 112 19.32 2.11 2.24
C THR A 112 18.31 3.12 1.70
N VAL A 113 18.09 4.25 2.39
CA VAL A 113 17.23 5.35 1.89
C VAL A 113 17.89 6.13 0.74
N GLN A 114 19.17 5.93 0.48
CA GLN A 114 19.87 6.55 -0.62
C GLN A 114 20.55 5.52 -1.52
N LYS A 115 19.75 4.71 -2.22
CA LYS A 115 20.04 4.58 -3.66
C LYS A 115 19.74 5.95 -4.25
N ARG A 116 20.66 6.93 -4.03
CA ARG A 116 20.63 8.23 -4.68
C ARG A 116 20.30 7.90 -6.12
N ARG A 117 19.13 8.35 -6.58
CA ARG A 117 18.84 8.43 -8.00
C ARG A 117 20.04 9.21 -8.52
N LYS A 118 21.04 8.53 -9.11
CA LYS A 118 22.19 9.19 -9.72
C LYS A 118 21.56 10.28 -10.55
N GLU A 119 21.84 11.54 -10.22
CA GLU A 119 21.37 12.66 -11.03
C GLU A 119 21.75 12.28 -12.46
N ARG A 120 20.72 12.05 -13.27
CA ARG A 120 20.91 11.55 -14.62
C ARG A 120 21.68 12.65 -15.32
N THR A 121 22.94 12.39 -15.65
CA THR A 121 23.67 13.22 -16.59
C THR A 121 22.83 13.22 -17.87
N GLN A 122 22.29 14.37 -18.23
CA GLN A 122 21.57 14.59 -19.49
C GLN A 122 22.44 14.01 -20.61
N GLY A 123 21.95 12.98 -21.30
CA GLY A 123 22.66 12.32 -22.40
C GLY A 123 23.18 10.89 -22.17
N SER A 124 23.10 10.33 -20.97
CA SER A 124 23.49 8.90 -20.77
C SER A 124 22.33 7.94 -21.07
N LEU A 125 22.52 7.04 -22.05
CA LEU A 125 21.58 5.96 -22.36
C LEU A 125 21.42 5.04 -21.13
N SER A 126 20.21 5.01 -20.58
CA SER A 126 19.86 4.05 -19.52
C SER A 126 19.46 2.72 -20.17
N PRO A 127 19.99 1.58 -19.70
CA PRO A 127 19.58 0.28 -20.24
C PRO A 127 18.09 0.04 -19.95
N PHE A 128 17.43 -0.69 -20.84
CA PHE A 128 16.08 -1.17 -20.59
C PHE A 128 16.03 -2.05 -19.35
N THR A 129 14.95 -1.94 -18.59
CA THR A 129 14.58 -2.97 -17.63
C THR A 129 14.26 -4.28 -18.36
N LYS A 130 14.33 -5.43 -17.67
CA LYS A 130 13.95 -6.73 -18.26
C LYS A 130 12.54 -6.71 -18.86
N ALA A 131 11.60 -6.04 -18.20
CA ALA A 131 10.24 -5.87 -18.69
C ALA A 131 10.18 -5.02 -19.96
N GLN A 132 10.88 -3.87 -19.97
CA GLN A 132 10.96 -3.01 -21.16
C GLN A 132 11.63 -3.72 -22.34
N LEU A 133 12.69 -4.49 -22.09
CA LEU A 133 13.37 -5.26 -23.15
C LEU A 133 12.45 -6.33 -23.74
N GLY A 134 11.68 -7.03 -22.91
CA GLY A 134 10.70 -8.02 -23.38
C GLY A 134 9.66 -7.39 -24.31
N VAL A 135 9.02 -6.30 -23.85
CA VAL A 135 8.05 -5.54 -24.67
C VAL A 135 8.70 -5.04 -25.97
N TYR A 136 9.91 -4.48 -25.89
CA TYR A 136 10.64 -3.98 -27.05
C TYR A 136 10.89 -5.08 -28.09
N ILE A 137 11.38 -6.24 -27.65
CA ILE A 137 11.64 -7.38 -28.54
C ILE A 137 10.36 -7.83 -29.23
N ASP A 138 9.23 -7.90 -28.51
CA ASP A 138 7.97 -8.35 -29.09
C ASP A 138 7.36 -7.31 -30.05
N CYS A 139 7.53 -6.01 -29.78
CA CYS A 139 7.19 -4.95 -30.73
C CYS A 139 8.07 -5.00 -31.99
N MET A 140 9.38 -5.27 -31.86
CA MET A 140 10.29 -5.38 -33.01
C MET A 140 9.97 -6.57 -33.90
N LYS A 141 9.50 -7.69 -33.32
CA LYS A 141 9.06 -8.87 -34.10
C LYS A 141 7.78 -8.59 -34.90
N ASN A 142 6.88 -7.76 -34.37
CA ASN A 142 5.60 -7.44 -35.01
C ASN A 142 5.35 -5.92 -35.01
N PRO A 143 6.02 -5.14 -35.90
CA PRO A 143 6.03 -3.68 -35.83
C PRO A 143 4.66 -3.00 -35.98
N TYR A 144 3.70 -3.68 -36.61
CA TYR A 144 2.34 -3.17 -36.85
C TYR A 144 1.32 -3.67 -35.82
N SER A 145 1.76 -4.42 -34.81
CA SER A 145 0.87 -4.95 -33.77
C SER A 145 0.43 -3.87 -32.80
N THR A 146 -0.84 -3.90 -32.39
CA THR A 146 -1.39 -3.03 -31.34
C THR A 146 -1.42 -3.71 -29.97
N LEU A 147 -0.75 -4.86 -29.80
CA LEU A 147 -0.83 -5.71 -28.61
C LEU A 147 -0.46 -4.99 -27.30
N TYR A 148 0.48 -4.05 -27.37
CA TYR A 148 0.94 -3.27 -26.22
C TYR A 148 0.38 -1.84 -26.20
N ASN A 149 -0.59 -1.51 -27.06
CA ASN A 149 -1.31 -0.25 -26.97
C ASN A 149 -2.24 -0.29 -25.75
N ILE A 150 -2.28 0.79 -24.97
CA ILE A 150 -3.16 0.94 -23.79
C ILE A 150 -4.16 2.07 -24.08
N PRO A 151 -5.11 1.88 -25.03
CA PRO A 151 -6.06 2.94 -25.38
C PRO A 151 -6.96 3.26 -24.19
N SER A 152 -7.09 4.55 -23.87
CA SER A 152 -7.96 5.05 -22.81
C SER A 152 -8.85 6.15 -23.36
N ILE A 153 -10.14 6.10 -23.04
CA ILE A 153 -11.11 7.13 -23.44
C ILE A 153 -11.62 7.82 -22.18
N LEU A 154 -11.48 9.14 -22.13
CA LEU A 154 -11.96 9.99 -21.05
C LEU A 154 -13.03 10.93 -21.62
N THR A 155 -14.16 11.04 -20.92
CA THR A 155 -15.25 11.95 -21.31
C THR A 155 -15.28 13.12 -20.35
N PHE A 156 -15.33 14.33 -20.90
CA PHE A 156 -15.34 15.58 -20.15
C PHE A 156 -16.65 16.33 -20.34
N SER A 157 -16.98 17.25 -19.43
CA SER A 157 -18.11 18.17 -19.62
C SER A 157 -17.80 19.16 -20.75
N LYS A 158 -18.85 19.73 -21.36
CA LYS A 158 -18.72 20.72 -22.44
C LYS A 158 -18.01 22.03 -22.02
N SER A 159 -17.84 22.24 -20.72
CA SER A 159 -17.16 23.42 -20.15
C SER A 159 -15.64 23.26 -20.09
N VAL A 160 -15.11 22.06 -20.37
CA VAL A 160 -13.67 21.82 -20.39
C VAL A 160 -13.10 22.32 -21.71
N ASP A 161 -12.09 23.18 -21.61
CA ASP A 161 -11.35 23.73 -22.74
C ASP A 161 -10.38 22.67 -23.29
N ALA A 162 -10.60 22.24 -24.53
CA ALA A 162 -9.78 21.22 -25.17
C ALA A 162 -8.34 21.69 -25.44
N GLN A 163 -8.13 22.99 -25.66
CA GLN A 163 -6.80 23.54 -25.94
C GLN A 163 -5.92 23.41 -24.69
N LYS A 164 -6.47 23.77 -23.53
CA LYS A 164 -5.78 23.62 -22.24
C LYS A 164 -5.53 22.18 -21.80
N LEU A 165 -6.25 21.20 -22.36
CA LEU A 165 -6.04 19.78 -22.07
C LEU A 165 -4.89 19.19 -22.91
N ALA A 166 -4.61 19.79 -24.07
CA ALA A 166 -3.58 19.31 -24.98
C ALA A 166 -2.17 19.82 -24.63
N ASP A 167 -2.09 21.00 -23.98
CA ASP A 167 -0.85 21.62 -23.47
C ASP A 167 -0.33 20.94 -22.19
#